data_AF-A0A8H4WTV4-F1
#
_entry.id   AF-A0A8H4WTV4-F1
#
_cell.length_a   1.000
_cell.length_b   1.000
_cell.length_c   1.000
_cell.angle_alpha   90.00
_cell.angle_beta   90.00
_cell.angle_gamma   90.00
#
_symmetry.space_group_name_H-M   'P 1'
#
loop_
_entity.id
_entity.type
_entity.pdbx_description
1 polymer ?
#
loop_
_entity_poly.entity_id
_entity_poly.type
_entity_poly.pdbx_seq_one_letter_code
_entity_poly.pdbx_strand_id
1 'polypeptide(L)'
;MYRPRLLGQSLRGFAHVRTCRRTYITDADVESARRYCLTQLQNSDYDAHLIRRFVPPPVQDTYAALRTLNLELVRLPELVSNPTIGSFRMKFWQESIDNTFAGRPPREPICILLHKGLQDLTARDGNSTKKSIKFWISRLIKTREKHMTNRPFANLASLEEYAENTYSTLMYATLTSLPLKSMHVDHLASHIGKACGIAAVLRGIPVLAAPPPPVNTPSGQVPAVREPALLLPLDAMAEAGVKEEEVFRQGPNAPGLQDAVFQVATRANDHLITAREMLKRLKAGEDPGHEFEHQGEAEHFYTEGNDTLREIRQGFGVLLEAIPSAQYLQRLEQADFNPFAVKTAGWKLPWNQCPTCHELPWLILGTQNSRSARNSSSLGDIERFRDNTILTIEVIRKMLYELIAIVRPGSLSEVKEIAQTVGSLVLKNGGVVRGLANWGVFSLPKPISVHQMKHTHGHYFVMRYDAASKVHQDVRNTLRLEPRMIRAAHVKLGDGKLESLARFGPPKWKTTGSEA
;
A
#
# COMPACT_ATOMS: atom_id res chain seq x y z
N MET A 1 34.35 24.22 73.97
CA MET A 1 34.08 25.11 72.82
C MET A 1 32.66 24.89 72.32
N TYR A 2 31.84 25.94 72.51
CA TYR A 2 30.58 26.33 71.85
C TYR A 2 29.88 25.40 70.85
N ARG A 3 28.57 25.18 71.08
CA ARG A 3 27.52 25.11 70.04
C ARG A 3 26.87 26.50 69.88
N PRO A 4 26.36 26.85 68.70
CA PRO A 4 24.89 26.99 68.58
C PRO A 4 24.29 26.55 67.23
N ARG A 5 22.96 26.71 67.16
CA ARG A 5 21.94 26.22 66.22
C ARG A 5 21.32 27.43 65.47
N LEU A 6 20.62 27.18 64.35
CA LEU A 6 19.43 27.88 63.79
C LEU A 6 19.50 28.75 62.50
N LEU A 7 18.41 28.56 61.71
CA LEU A 7 17.71 29.44 60.72
C LEU A 7 18.41 29.68 59.37
N GLY A 8 17.77 29.59 58.19
CA GLY A 8 16.38 29.83 57.79
C GLY A 8 16.35 30.98 56.78
N GLN A 9 15.63 30.81 55.66
CA GLN A 9 15.45 31.76 54.51
C GLN A 9 16.57 31.68 53.45
N SER A 10 16.33 31.69 52.13
CA SER A 10 15.29 32.33 51.35
C SER A 10 15.16 31.65 49.97
N LEU A 11 13.93 31.31 49.59
CA LEU A 11 13.50 31.16 48.20
C LEU A 11 13.60 32.53 47.51
N ARG A 12 14.52 32.70 46.56
CA ARG A 12 14.42 33.69 45.46
C ARG A 12 15.56 33.50 44.49
N GLY A 13 15.25 33.18 43.23
CA GLY A 13 16.22 33.33 42.14
C GLY A 13 16.26 32.25 41.07
N PHE A 14 15.28 31.35 40.94
CA PHE A 14 15.08 30.72 39.63
C PHE A 14 14.43 31.75 38.72
N ALA A 15 15.27 32.60 38.12
CA ALA A 15 14.90 33.32 36.92
C ALA A 15 14.36 32.27 35.95
N HIS A 16 13.08 32.38 35.60
CA HIS A 16 12.56 31.72 34.43
C HIS A 16 13.43 32.17 33.26
N VAL A 17 14.40 31.35 32.87
CA VAL A 17 14.97 31.41 31.54
C VAL A 17 13.80 31.07 30.63
N ARG A 18 13.08 32.10 30.19
CA ARG A 18 12.27 32.03 28.99
C ARG A 18 13.24 31.59 27.91
N THR A 19 13.21 30.30 27.59
CA THR A 19 13.83 29.81 26.37
C THR A 19 13.13 30.54 25.24
N CYS A 20 13.76 31.60 24.74
CA CYS A 20 13.30 32.32 23.57
C CYS A 20 13.42 31.32 22.42
N ARG A 21 12.35 30.55 22.15
CA ARG A 21 12.30 29.64 21.01
C ARG A 21 12.45 30.52 19.77
N ARG A 22 13.64 30.53 19.17
CA ARG A 22 13.86 31.28 17.91
C ARG A 22 12.81 30.84 16.89
N THR A 23 12.02 31.78 16.41
CA THR A 23 10.91 31.54 15.48
C THR A 23 11.33 31.58 14.01
N TYR A 24 12.55 32.05 13.71
CA TYR A 24 13.08 32.12 12.34
C TYR A 24 13.99 30.92 12.03
N ILE A 25 13.91 30.41 10.79
CA ILE A 25 14.82 29.42 10.22
C ILE A 25 16.01 30.15 9.61
N THR A 26 17.22 29.68 9.89
CA THR A 26 18.47 30.20 9.32
C THR A 26 18.98 29.31 8.17
N ASP A 27 19.88 29.83 7.34
CA ASP A 27 20.57 29.02 6.32
C ASP A 27 21.36 27.86 6.94
N ALA A 28 21.87 28.03 8.17
CA ALA A 28 22.53 26.95 8.91
C ALA A 28 21.55 25.83 9.30
N ASP A 29 20.32 26.17 9.68
CA ASP A 29 19.27 25.18 9.96
C ASP A 29 18.90 24.41 8.68
N VAL A 30 18.80 25.11 7.54
CA VAL A 30 18.53 24.51 6.22
C VAL A 30 19.66 23.55 5.81
N GLU A 31 20.92 23.96 5.95
CA GLU A 31 22.07 23.13 5.60
C GLU A 31 22.17 21.89 6.50
N SER A 32 21.88 22.03 7.80
CA SER A 32 21.78 20.89 8.72
C SER A 32 20.65 19.94 8.32
N ALA A 33 19.47 20.48 8.00
CA ALA A 33 18.32 19.70 7.54
C ALA A 33 18.59 18.98 6.22
N ARG A 34 19.26 19.64 5.27
CA ARG A 34 19.72 19.04 4.01
C ARG A 34 20.64 17.87 4.29
N ARG A 35 21.67 18.06 5.11
CA ARG A 35 22.61 16.99 5.48
C ARG A 35 21.90 15.81 6.12
N TYR A 36 20.94 16.06 7.01
CA TYR A 36 20.13 15.01 7.62
C TYR A 36 19.39 14.20 6.55
N CYS A 37 18.61 14.85 5.66
CA CYS A 37 17.83 14.15 4.64
C CYS A 37 18.74 13.36 3.68
N LEU A 38 19.86 13.94 3.25
CA LEU A 38 20.81 13.24 2.37
C LEU A 38 21.45 12.01 3.03
N THR A 39 21.79 12.09 4.31
CA THR A 39 22.29 10.94 5.08
C THR A 39 21.23 9.86 5.24
N GLN A 40 19.96 10.23 5.49
CA GLN A 40 18.87 9.26 5.55
C GLN A 40 18.71 8.51 4.24
N LEU A 41 18.68 9.23 3.11
CA LEU A 41 18.62 8.61 1.78
C LEU A 41 19.84 7.74 1.52
N GLN A 42 21.05 8.21 1.78
CA GLN A 42 22.26 7.43 1.55
C GLN A 42 22.25 6.08 2.30
N ASN A 43 21.72 6.06 3.53
CA ASN A 43 21.71 4.87 4.37
C ASN A 43 20.50 3.95 4.13
N SER A 44 19.39 4.49 3.61
CA SER A 44 18.08 3.82 3.65
C SER A 44 17.35 3.76 2.31
N ASP A 45 17.71 4.62 1.37
CA ASP A 45 17.16 4.72 0.01
C ASP A 45 18.26 5.22 -0.93
N TYR A 46 19.29 4.37 -1.09
CA TYR A 46 20.48 4.72 -1.86
C TYR A 46 20.16 5.03 -3.32
N ASP A 47 19.10 4.41 -3.85
CA ASP A 47 18.62 4.66 -5.20
C ASP A 47 18.11 6.09 -5.33
N ALA A 48 17.26 6.56 -4.40
CA ALA A 48 16.83 7.97 -4.37
C ALA A 48 18.00 8.93 -4.12
N HIS A 49 19.00 8.55 -3.30
CA HIS A 49 20.20 9.36 -3.10
C HIS A 49 20.95 9.63 -4.42
N LEU A 50 21.03 8.63 -5.29
CA LEU A 50 21.67 8.77 -6.60
C LEU A 50 20.76 9.48 -7.62
N ILE A 51 19.46 9.12 -7.70
CA ILE A 51 18.49 9.75 -8.61
C ILE A 51 18.39 11.26 -8.37
N ARG A 52 18.47 11.70 -7.11
CA ARG A 52 18.49 13.13 -6.74
C ARG A 52 19.46 13.94 -7.59
N ARG A 53 20.62 13.39 -7.98
CA ARG A 53 21.65 14.11 -8.75
C ARG A 53 21.20 14.45 -10.17
N PHE A 54 20.24 13.71 -10.71
CA PHE A 54 19.66 13.90 -12.04
C PHE A 54 18.38 14.76 -11.99
N VAL A 55 17.78 14.90 -10.82
CA VAL A 55 16.69 15.83 -10.58
C VAL A 55 17.24 17.27 -10.66
N PRO A 56 16.57 18.21 -11.35
CA PRO A 56 17.10 19.56 -11.55
C PRO A 56 17.46 20.28 -10.23
N PRO A 57 18.59 21.00 -10.14
CA PRO A 57 19.08 21.58 -8.89
C PRO A 57 18.03 22.34 -8.06
N PRO A 58 17.15 23.16 -8.68
CA PRO A 58 16.15 23.93 -7.93
C PRO A 58 15.08 23.09 -7.21
N VAL A 59 14.96 21.79 -7.49
CA VAL A 59 13.95 20.90 -6.87
C VAL A 59 14.58 19.77 -6.07
N GLN A 60 15.92 19.67 -6.01
CA GLN A 60 16.61 18.60 -5.30
C GLN A 60 16.33 18.56 -3.79
N ASP A 61 16.14 19.72 -3.16
CA ASP A 61 15.81 19.81 -1.73
C ASP A 61 14.38 19.34 -1.48
N THR A 62 13.42 19.74 -2.32
CA THR A 62 12.04 19.24 -2.27
C THR A 62 11.99 17.73 -2.48
N TYR A 63 12.68 17.21 -3.51
CA TYR A 63 12.79 15.77 -3.76
C TYR A 63 13.38 15.04 -2.55
N ALA A 64 14.49 15.53 -1.98
CA ALA A 64 15.11 14.89 -0.82
C ALA A 64 14.20 14.87 0.41
N ALA A 65 13.48 15.97 0.68
CA ALA A 65 12.51 16.03 1.76
C ALA A 65 11.34 15.06 1.55
N LEU A 66 10.77 15.00 0.34
CA LEU A 66 9.67 14.09 0.00
C LEU A 66 10.07 12.62 0.12
N ARG A 67 11.26 12.24 -0.39
CA ARG A 67 11.77 10.87 -0.27
C ARG A 67 12.06 10.49 1.18
N THR A 68 12.63 11.42 1.96
CA THR A 68 12.88 11.19 3.39
C THR A 68 11.57 11.06 4.17
N LEU A 69 10.56 11.87 3.86
CA LEU A 69 9.22 11.73 4.44
C LEU A 69 8.62 10.36 4.15
N ASN A 70 8.73 9.89 2.90
CA ASN A 70 8.26 8.55 2.54
C ASN A 70 8.95 7.45 3.35
N LEU A 71 10.27 7.56 3.59
CA LEU A 71 11.00 6.60 4.44
C LEU A 71 10.46 6.57 5.88
N GLU A 72 10.23 7.74 6.48
CA GLU A 72 9.65 7.82 7.81
C GLU A 72 8.26 7.18 7.86
N LEU A 73 7.37 7.52 6.91
CA LEU A 73 6.01 7.00 6.87
C LEU A 73 5.94 5.48 6.61
N VAL A 74 6.82 4.95 5.75
CA VAL A 74 6.89 3.51 5.44
C VAL A 74 7.30 2.69 6.67
N ARG A 75 8.18 3.22 7.52
CA ARG A 75 8.68 2.52 8.72
C ARG A 75 7.73 2.53 9.89
N LEU A 76 6.77 3.47 9.93
CA LEU A 76 5.88 3.64 11.08
C LEU A 76 5.13 2.37 11.51
N PRO A 77 4.56 1.54 10.60
CA PRO A 77 3.90 0.30 10.99
C PRO A 77 4.83 -0.69 11.72
N GLU A 78 6.13 -0.64 11.44
CA GLU A 78 7.13 -1.53 12.05
C GLU A 78 7.65 -1.00 13.39
N LEU A 79 7.67 0.33 13.55
CA LEU A 79 8.18 1.00 14.76
C LEU A 79 7.14 1.13 15.87
N VAL A 80 5.85 0.91 15.58
CA VAL A 80 4.76 1.22 16.51
C VAL A 80 3.81 0.04 16.68
N SER A 81 3.97 -0.70 17.77
CA SER A 81 3.08 -1.82 18.12
C SER A 81 1.72 -1.38 18.69
N ASN A 82 1.59 -0.14 19.16
CA ASN A 82 0.33 0.39 19.71
C ASN A 82 -0.40 1.26 18.67
N PRO A 83 -1.59 0.85 18.18
CA PRO A 83 -2.33 1.60 17.16
C PRO A 83 -2.56 3.07 17.50
N THR A 84 -2.81 3.39 18.76
CA THR A 84 -3.03 4.78 19.22
C THR A 84 -1.78 5.63 19.07
N ILE A 85 -0.61 5.08 19.39
CA ILE A 85 0.69 5.77 19.18
C ILE A 85 0.92 5.98 17.68
N GLY A 86 0.52 5.00 16.85
CA GLY A 86 0.62 5.08 15.40
C GLY A 86 -0.21 6.24 14.85
N SER A 87 -1.47 6.34 15.28
CA SER A 87 -2.35 7.46 14.94
C SER A 87 -1.81 8.81 15.40
N PHE A 88 -1.21 8.90 16.60
CA PHE A 88 -0.57 10.14 17.04
C PHE A 88 0.62 10.54 16.16
N ARG A 89 1.45 9.59 15.71
CA ARG A 89 2.56 9.87 14.79
C ARG A 89 2.08 10.29 13.40
N MET A 90 1.04 9.66 12.87
CA MET A 90 0.43 10.07 11.60
C MET A 90 -0.16 11.48 11.70
N LYS A 91 -0.87 11.77 12.79
CA LYS A 91 -1.40 13.12 13.06
C LYS A 91 -0.29 14.15 13.20
N PHE A 92 0.80 13.83 13.90
CA PHE A 92 1.98 14.69 13.99
C PHE A 92 2.53 15.04 12.61
N TRP A 93 2.67 14.07 11.70
CA TRP A 93 3.15 14.33 10.34
C TRP A 93 2.17 15.20 9.54
N GLN A 94 0.86 14.92 9.63
CA GLN A 94 -0.16 15.73 8.97
C GLN A 94 -0.09 17.20 9.44
N GLU A 95 -0.08 17.44 10.75
CA GLU A 95 0.02 18.78 11.34
C GLU A 95 1.36 19.48 11.02
N SER A 96 2.46 18.73 11.01
CA SER A 96 3.79 19.26 10.67
C SER A 96 3.87 19.74 9.23
N ILE A 97 3.29 18.99 8.29
CA ILE A 97 3.17 19.40 6.90
C ILE A 97 2.22 20.59 6.77
N ASP A 98 1.06 20.57 7.42
CA ASP A 98 0.12 21.70 7.40
C ASP A 98 0.77 23.01 7.88
N ASN A 99 1.52 22.95 8.98
CA ASN A 99 2.28 24.09 9.51
C ASN A 99 3.41 24.54 8.57
N THR A 100 4.09 23.60 7.90
CA THR A 100 5.13 23.88 6.90
C THR A 100 4.57 24.67 5.72
N PHE A 101 3.41 24.27 5.18
CA PHE A 101 2.72 24.99 4.11
C PHE A 101 2.10 26.32 4.57
N ALA A 102 1.79 26.46 5.86
CA ALA A 102 1.36 27.72 6.47
C ALA A 102 2.52 28.68 6.79
N GLY A 103 3.75 28.38 6.35
CA GLY A 103 4.92 29.22 6.57
C GLY A 103 5.49 29.16 7.98
N ARG A 104 5.09 28.17 8.78
CA ARG A 104 5.51 27.98 10.18
C ARG A 104 6.02 26.54 10.39
N PRO A 105 7.00 26.07 9.59
CA PRO A 105 7.51 24.70 9.73
C PRO A 105 8.00 24.42 11.16
N PRO A 106 7.69 23.24 11.73
CA PRO A 106 8.32 22.81 12.98
C PRO A 106 9.82 22.60 12.79
N ARG A 107 10.57 22.50 13.89
CA ARG A 107 12.02 22.18 13.89
C ARG A 107 12.30 20.71 13.63
N GLU A 108 11.64 20.18 12.61
CA GLU A 108 11.83 18.85 12.06
C GLU A 108 12.62 19.02 10.75
N PRO A 109 13.80 18.39 10.58
CA PRO A 109 14.63 18.54 9.38
C PRO A 109 13.87 18.41 8.05
N ILE A 110 12.96 17.45 7.94
CA ILE A 110 12.16 17.25 6.72
C ILE A 110 11.29 18.48 6.43
N CYS A 111 10.64 19.02 7.46
CA CYS A 111 9.80 20.21 7.34
C CYS A 111 10.60 21.47 7.00
N ILE A 112 11.79 21.64 7.60
CA ILE A 112 12.69 22.77 7.30
C ILE A 112 13.12 22.72 5.83
N LEU A 113 13.59 21.56 5.36
CA LEU A 113 14.07 21.41 3.98
C LEU A 113 12.93 21.57 2.96
N LEU A 114 11.76 20.98 3.25
CA LEU A 114 10.57 21.17 2.43
C LEU A 114 10.15 22.64 2.39
N HIS A 115 10.18 23.34 3.53
CA HIS A 115 9.86 24.76 3.58
C HIS A 115 10.79 25.59 2.68
N LYS A 116 12.10 25.32 2.71
CA LYS A 116 13.06 25.97 1.81
C LYS A 116 12.73 25.71 0.34
N GLY A 117 12.47 24.46 -0.02
CA GLY A 117 12.07 24.09 -1.39
C GLY A 117 10.80 24.81 -1.86
N LEU A 118 9.81 24.96 -0.97
CA LEU A 118 8.57 25.70 -1.23
C LEU A 118 8.78 27.22 -1.34
N GLN A 119 9.71 27.80 -0.58
CA GLN A 119 10.10 29.21 -0.72
C GLN A 119 10.77 29.45 -2.07
N ASP A 120 11.71 28.58 -2.45
CA ASP A 120 12.40 28.66 -3.73
C ASP A 120 11.44 28.48 -4.89
N LEU A 121 10.47 27.58 -4.77
CA LEU A 121 9.42 27.40 -5.77
C LEU A 121 8.60 28.68 -5.94
N THR A 122 8.17 29.31 -4.84
CA THR A 122 7.38 30.55 -4.93
C THR A 122 8.17 31.71 -5.50
N ALA A 123 9.47 31.80 -5.23
CA ALA A 123 10.32 32.80 -5.87
C ALA A 123 10.41 32.62 -7.40
N ARG A 124 10.19 31.40 -7.91
CA ARG A 124 10.28 31.06 -9.35
C ARG A 124 8.94 31.08 -10.09
N ASP A 125 7.87 30.56 -9.48
CA ASP A 125 6.62 30.20 -10.17
C ASP A 125 5.35 30.67 -9.41
N GLY A 126 5.50 31.43 -8.33
CA GLY A 126 4.37 31.96 -7.56
C GLY A 126 3.72 30.94 -6.61
N ASN A 127 2.42 31.14 -6.29
CA ASN A 127 1.75 30.45 -5.18
C ASN A 127 0.77 29.34 -5.59
N SER A 128 0.36 29.27 -6.86
CA SER A 128 -0.64 28.29 -7.36
C SER A 128 -0.19 26.84 -7.13
N THR A 129 1.10 26.59 -7.32
CA THR A 129 1.73 25.28 -7.33
C THR A 129 1.85 24.66 -5.93
N LYS A 130 1.87 25.48 -4.87
CA LYS A 130 1.94 24.99 -3.47
C LYS A 130 0.71 24.19 -3.04
N LYS A 131 -0.48 24.54 -3.55
CA LYS A 131 -1.72 23.84 -3.18
C LYS A 131 -1.73 22.39 -3.67
N SER A 132 -1.34 22.17 -4.92
CA SER A 132 -1.21 20.83 -5.52
C SER A 132 -0.19 19.98 -4.76
N ILE A 133 1.01 20.51 -4.50
CA ILE A 133 2.04 19.78 -3.74
C ILE A 133 1.51 19.41 -2.34
N LYS A 134 0.83 20.33 -1.65
CA LYS A 134 0.22 20.04 -0.34
C LYS A 134 -0.79 18.91 -0.42
N PHE A 135 -1.64 18.93 -1.45
CA PHE A 135 -2.64 17.89 -1.67
C PHE A 135 -1.98 16.52 -1.86
N TRP A 136 -0.98 16.42 -2.74
CA TRP A 136 -0.24 15.18 -2.98
C TRP A 136 0.41 14.64 -1.70
N ILE A 137 1.09 15.49 -0.93
CA ILE A 137 1.69 15.05 0.34
C ILE A 137 0.62 14.60 1.34
N SER A 138 -0.51 15.30 1.41
CA SER A 138 -1.61 14.92 2.31
C SER A 138 -2.28 13.61 1.88
N ARG A 139 -2.41 13.36 0.57
CA ARG A 139 -2.88 12.08 0.01
C ARG A 139 -1.94 10.95 0.43
N LEU A 140 -0.62 11.13 0.29
CA LEU A 140 0.38 10.15 0.73
C LEU A 140 0.22 9.81 2.21
N ILE A 141 0.16 10.82 3.10
CA ILE A 141 0.04 10.62 4.55
C ILE A 141 -1.25 9.86 4.89
N LYS A 142 -2.39 10.30 4.34
CA LYS A 142 -3.69 9.64 4.57
C LYS A 142 -3.71 8.20 4.07
N THR A 143 -3.10 7.93 2.92
CA THR A 143 -3.02 6.56 2.37
C THR A 143 -2.17 5.66 3.25
N ARG A 144 -1.01 6.15 3.74
CA ARG A 144 -0.16 5.41 4.68
C ARG A 144 -0.86 5.18 6.02
N GLU A 145 -1.59 6.17 6.53
CA GLU A 145 -2.40 6.04 7.75
C GLU A 145 -3.43 4.90 7.63
N LYS A 146 -4.16 4.83 6.51
CA LYS A 146 -5.13 3.74 6.26
C LYS A 146 -4.48 2.35 6.27
N HIS A 147 -3.20 2.26 5.91
CA HIS A 147 -2.46 1.00 5.80
C HIS A 147 -1.55 0.70 7.01
N MET A 148 -1.67 1.45 8.10
CA MET A 148 -0.87 1.26 9.33
C MET A 148 -1.01 -0.12 9.98
N THR A 149 -2.05 -0.88 9.63
CA THR A 149 -2.29 -2.22 10.17
C THR A 149 -1.68 -3.34 9.32
N ASN A 150 -0.96 -3.01 8.24
CA ASN A 150 -0.33 -3.97 7.33
C ASN A 150 -1.26 -5.10 6.87
N ARG A 151 -2.53 -4.77 6.60
CA ARG A 151 -3.48 -5.75 6.05
C ARG A 151 -3.11 -6.07 4.59
N PRO A 152 -3.27 -7.33 4.16
CA PRO A 152 -3.11 -7.70 2.75
C PRO A 152 -4.07 -6.92 1.85
N PHE A 153 -3.67 -6.73 0.59
CA PHE A 153 -4.50 -6.09 -0.42
C PHE A 153 -5.62 -7.05 -0.87
N ALA A 154 -6.82 -6.54 -1.11
CA ALA A 154 -7.95 -7.38 -1.47
C ALA A 154 -7.77 -8.02 -2.86
N ASN A 155 -7.17 -7.27 -3.77
CA ASN A 155 -6.87 -7.68 -5.13
C ASN A 155 -5.75 -6.82 -5.74
N LEU A 156 -5.30 -7.21 -6.93
CA LEU A 156 -4.24 -6.49 -7.64
C LEU A 156 -4.58 -5.00 -7.91
N ALA A 157 -5.83 -4.70 -8.25
CA ALA A 157 -6.30 -3.33 -8.46
C ALA A 157 -6.17 -2.46 -7.19
N SER A 158 -6.45 -3.01 -6.00
CA SER A 158 -6.27 -2.29 -4.74
C SER A 158 -4.80 -2.00 -4.41
N LEU A 159 -3.88 -2.88 -4.86
CA LEU A 159 -2.44 -2.63 -4.76
C LEU A 159 -1.98 -1.55 -5.76
N GLU A 160 -2.54 -1.52 -6.97
CA GLU A 160 -2.28 -0.43 -7.93
C GLU A 160 -2.79 0.92 -7.42
N GLU A 161 -4.01 0.96 -6.87
CA GLU A 161 -4.57 2.16 -6.25
C GLU A 161 -3.70 2.64 -5.08
N TYR A 162 -3.17 1.71 -4.28
CA TYR A 162 -2.21 2.04 -3.22
C TYR A 162 -0.91 2.63 -3.78
N ALA A 163 -0.36 2.04 -4.84
CA ALA A 163 0.87 2.49 -5.47
C ALA A 163 0.70 3.88 -6.12
N GLU A 164 -0.45 4.13 -6.73
CA GLU A 164 -0.85 5.44 -7.28
C GLU A 164 -0.89 6.52 -6.18
N ASN A 165 -1.57 6.20 -5.09
CA ASN A 165 -1.76 7.10 -3.96
C ASN A 165 -0.52 7.25 -3.06
N THR A 166 0.60 6.60 -3.40
CA THR A 166 1.86 6.69 -2.65
C THR A 166 3.04 7.09 -3.55
N TYR A 167 3.51 6.18 -4.41
CA TYR A 167 4.70 6.39 -5.23
C TYR A 167 4.43 7.29 -6.43
N SER A 168 3.30 7.13 -7.16
CA SER A 168 2.94 8.08 -8.24
C SER A 168 2.71 9.47 -7.67
N THR A 169 2.03 9.56 -6.53
CA THR A 169 1.78 10.82 -5.81
C THR A 169 3.08 11.56 -5.40
N LEU A 170 4.14 10.84 -5.02
CA LEU A 170 5.47 11.43 -4.77
C LEU A 170 6.11 11.98 -6.05
N MET A 171 5.93 11.27 -7.17
CA MET A 171 6.40 11.74 -8.47
C MET A 171 5.62 12.99 -8.91
N TYR A 172 4.30 13.02 -8.77
CA TYR A 172 3.48 14.21 -9.05
C TYR A 172 3.90 15.40 -8.20
N ALA A 173 4.12 15.22 -6.90
CA ALA A 173 4.60 16.29 -6.03
C ALA A 173 5.96 16.85 -6.47
N THR A 174 6.85 15.98 -6.95
CA THR A 174 8.16 16.37 -7.46
C THR A 174 8.06 17.08 -8.82
N LEU A 175 7.28 16.53 -9.75
CA LEU A 175 7.02 17.12 -11.08
C LEU A 175 6.33 18.48 -10.96
N THR A 176 5.35 18.59 -10.08
CA THR A 176 4.67 19.85 -9.75
C THR A 176 5.65 20.88 -9.20
N SER A 177 6.77 20.47 -8.58
CA SER A 177 7.79 21.41 -8.11
C SER A 177 8.69 21.96 -9.24
N LEU A 178 8.60 21.37 -10.44
CA LEU A 178 9.21 21.89 -11.66
C LEU A 178 8.23 22.86 -12.35
N PRO A 179 8.73 23.79 -13.18
CA PRO A 179 7.87 24.59 -14.07
C PRO A 179 7.39 23.72 -15.25
N LEU A 180 6.69 22.63 -14.95
CA LEU A 180 6.23 21.61 -15.88
C LEU A 180 4.76 21.28 -15.59
N LYS A 181 3.91 21.42 -16.60
CA LYS A 181 2.46 21.22 -16.52
C LYS A 181 1.98 20.33 -17.67
N SER A 182 2.50 19.11 -17.70
CA SER A 182 2.33 18.19 -18.84
C SER A 182 1.55 16.94 -18.43
N MET A 183 0.39 16.75 -19.04
CA MET A 183 -0.42 15.53 -18.88
C MET A 183 0.36 14.29 -19.27
N HIS A 184 1.17 14.37 -20.32
CA HIS A 184 1.97 13.23 -20.77
C HIS A 184 3.04 12.83 -19.76
N VAL A 185 3.68 13.79 -19.10
CA VAL A 185 4.70 13.48 -18.08
C VAL A 185 4.06 12.96 -16.80
N ASP A 186 2.92 13.51 -16.38
CA ASP A 186 2.14 12.97 -15.26
C ASP A 186 1.64 11.55 -15.56
N HIS A 187 1.18 11.30 -16.78
CA HIS A 187 0.73 9.97 -17.18
C HIS A 187 1.88 8.94 -17.20
N LEU A 188 3.09 9.32 -17.68
CA LEU A 188 4.29 8.50 -17.52
C LEU A 188 4.62 8.24 -16.04
N ALA A 189 4.51 9.27 -15.20
CA ALA A 189 4.76 9.17 -13.77
C ALA A 189 3.74 8.28 -13.04
N SER A 190 2.49 8.21 -13.49
CA SER A 190 1.49 7.28 -12.95
C SER A 190 1.94 5.83 -13.13
N HIS A 191 2.31 5.45 -14.35
CA HIS A 191 2.76 4.08 -14.62
C HIS A 191 4.06 3.74 -13.88
N ILE A 192 5.05 4.64 -13.91
CA ILE A 192 6.31 4.42 -13.20
C ILE A 192 6.06 4.34 -11.69
N GLY A 193 5.25 5.24 -11.13
CA GLY A 193 4.90 5.25 -9.72
C GLY A 193 4.17 3.98 -9.28
N LYS A 194 3.20 3.50 -10.06
CA LYS A 194 2.52 2.21 -9.83
C LYS A 194 3.52 1.06 -9.81
N ALA A 195 4.40 0.98 -10.81
CA ALA A 195 5.45 -0.05 -10.86
C ALA A 195 6.37 0.03 -9.63
N CYS A 196 6.79 1.23 -9.23
CA CYS A 196 7.63 1.45 -8.05
C CYS A 196 6.95 1.02 -6.74
N GLY A 197 5.66 1.32 -6.58
CA GLY A 197 4.92 0.93 -5.39
C GLY A 197 4.71 -0.58 -5.29
N ILE A 198 4.37 -1.24 -6.40
CA ILE A 198 4.25 -2.71 -6.45
C ILE A 198 5.61 -3.36 -6.17
N ALA A 199 6.69 -2.89 -6.82
CA ALA A 199 8.05 -3.40 -6.59
C ALA A 199 8.50 -3.20 -5.12
N ALA A 200 8.11 -2.09 -4.48
CA ALA A 200 8.41 -1.87 -3.06
C ALA A 200 7.68 -2.86 -2.14
N VAL A 201 6.42 -3.20 -2.45
CA VAL A 201 5.68 -4.24 -1.71
C VAL A 201 6.36 -5.60 -1.85
N LEU A 202 6.75 -5.99 -3.08
CA LEU A 202 7.49 -7.22 -3.33
C LEU A 202 8.82 -7.27 -2.59
N ARG A 203 9.58 -6.16 -2.60
CA ARG A 203 10.85 -6.02 -1.89
C ARG A 203 10.69 -6.09 -0.37
N GLY A 204 9.52 -5.72 0.14
CA GLY A 204 9.18 -5.78 1.56
C GLY A 204 8.91 -7.19 2.09
N ILE A 205 8.60 -8.17 1.23
CA ILE A 205 8.20 -9.53 1.65
C ILE A 205 9.20 -10.16 2.62
N PRO A 206 10.52 -10.23 2.34
CA PRO A 206 11.46 -10.89 3.25
C PRO A 206 11.57 -10.17 4.60
N VAL A 207 11.37 -8.85 4.62
CA VAL A 207 11.48 -8.03 5.83
C VAL A 207 10.24 -8.15 6.68
N LEU A 208 9.05 -8.18 6.08
CA LEU A 208 7.76 -8.19 6.79
C LEU A 208 7.31 -9.60 7.20
N ALA A 209 7.64 -10.63 6.41
CA ALA A 209 7.31 -12.02 6.71
C ALA A 209 8.29 -12.66 7.72
N ALA A 210 9.53 -12.16 7.80
CA ALA A 210 10.52 -12.73 8.72
C ALA A 210 10.19 -12.44 10.20
N PRO A 211 10.48 -13.39 11.11
CA PRO A 211 10.39 -13.14 12.53
C PRO A 211 11.31 -11.98 12.92
N PRO A 212 10.84 -11.01 13.73
CA PRO A 212 11.69 -9.92 14.17
C PRO A 212 12.80 -10.46 15.10
N PRO A 213 14.04 -9.93 15.00
CA PRO A 213 15.12 -10.34 15.89
C PRO A 213 14.79 -9.96 17.35
N PRO A 214 15.26 -10.73 18.35
CA PRO A 214 15.04 -10.40 19.75
C PRO A 214 15.66 -9.03 20.10
N VAL A 215 14.98 -8.28 20.96
CA VAL A 215 15.42 -6.96 21.42
C VAL A 215 16.34 -7.14 22.62
N ASN A 216 17.56 -6.62 22.53
CA ASN A 216 18.47 -6.55 23.65
C ASN A 216 18.03 -5.43 24.61
N THR A 217 17.61 -5.79 25.82
CA THR A 217 17.34 -4.83 26.90
C THR A 217 18.41 -4.97 27.99
N PRO A 218 18.60 -3.96 28.86
CA PRO A 218 19.49 -4.09 30.02
C PRO A 218 19.16 -5.30 30.92
N SER A 219 17.92 -5.80 30.85
CA SER A 219 17.40 -6.95 31.60
C SER A 219 17.55 -8.29 30.88
N GLY A 220 18.17 -8.32 29.69
CA GLY A 220 18.32 -9.50 28.84
C GLY A 220 17.61 -9.37 27.49
N GLN A 221 17.60 -10.46 26.72
CA GLN A 221 16.91 -10.53 25.43
C GLN A 221 15.41 -10.78 25.64
N VAL A 222 14.58 -9.90 25.08
CA VAL A 222 13.13 -10.08 25.04
C VAL A 222 12.67 -10.30 23.59
N PRO A 223 11.67 -11.17 23.35
CA PRO A 223 11.10 -11.36 22.03
C PRO A 223 10.58 -10.03 21.47
N ALA A 224 10.90 -9.71 20.22
CA ALA A 224 10.33 -8.57 19.55
C ALA A 224 8.84 -8.80 19.26
N VAL A 225 8.00 -7.85 19.67
CA VAL A 225 6.54 -7.89 19.47
C VAL A 225 6.20 -7.15 18.17
N ARG A 226 6.45 -7.79 17.02
CA ARG A 226 5.95 -7.36 15.71
C ARG A 226 5.21 -8.53 15.07
N GLU A 227 3.94 -8.33 14.74
CA GLU A 227 3.17 -9.30 13.97
C GLU A 227 3.75 -9.36 12.54
N PRO A 228 4.10 -10.56 12.03
CA PRO A 228 4.54 -10.70 10.64
C PRO A 228 3.38 -10.32 9.71
N ALA A 229 3.72 -9.81 8.53
CA ALA A 229 2.74 -9.39 7.54
C ALA A 229 3.13 -9.84 6.13
N LEU A 230 2.14 -10.24 5.35
CA LEU A 230 2.29 -10.54 3.93
C LEU A 230 1.39 -9.62 3.11
N LEU A 231 1.97 -8.60 2.50
CA LEU A 231 1.24 -7.57 1.76
C LEU A 231 0.96 -7.97 0.29
N LEU A 232 0.86 -9.26 -0.02
CA LEU A 232 0.46 -9.70 -1.36
C LEU A 232 -1.06 -9.57 -1.54
N PRO A 233 -1.55 -9.37 -2.77
CA PRO A 233 -2.97 -9.44 -3.07
C PRO A 233 -3.57 -10.81 -2.74
N LEU A 234 -4.73 -10.81 -2.07
CA LEU A 234 -5.42 -12.03 -1.64
C LEU A 234 -5.90 -12.89 -2.82
N ASP A 235 -6.26 -12.28 -3.94
CA ASP A 235 -6.62 -12.98 -5.17
C ASP A 235 -5.43 -13.74 -5.77
N ALA A 236 -4.27 -13.09 -5.87
CA ALA A 236 -3.04 -13.71 -6.35
C ALA A 236 -2.57 -14.84 -5.43
N MET A 237 -2.63 -14.63 -4.12
CA MET A 237 -2.34 -15.68 -3.15
C MET A 237 -3.32 -16.86 -3.27
N ALA A 238 -4.62 -16.60 -3.44
CA ALA A 238 -5.63 -17.65 -3.55
C ALA A 238 -5.48 -18.46 -4.85
N GLU A 239 -5.19 -17.79 -5.97
CA GLU A 239 -4.97 -18.42 -7.27
C GLU A 239 -3.74 -19.35 -7.25
N ALA A 240 -2.65 -18.89 -6.64
CA ALA A 240 -1.43 -19.68 -6.47
C ALA A 240 -1.48 -20.69 -5.31
N GLY A 241 -2.56 -20.71 -4.51
CA GLY A 241 -2.70 -21.62 -3.37
C GLY A 241 -1.82 -21.28 -2.15
N VAL A 242 -1.37 -20.04 -2.04
CA VAL A 242 -0.51 -19.55 -0.94
C VAL A 242 -1.31 -19.42 0.35
N LYS A 243 -0.78 -20.01 1.43
CA LYS A 243 -1.24 -19.73 2.79
C LYS A 243 -0.24 -18.83 3.50
N GLU A 244 -0.73 -17.72 4.04
CA GLU A 244 0.08 -16.72 4.74
C GLU A 244 0.94 -17.33 5.86
N GLU A 245 0.35 -18.25 6.64
CA GLU A 245 1.06 -18.91 7.74
C GLU A 245 2.22 -19.79 7.26
N GLU A 246 2.09 -20.45 6.10
CA GLU A 246 3.16 -21.27 5.52
C GLU A 246 4.32 -20.38 5.07
N VAL A 247 4.04 -19.18 4.55
CA VAL A 247 5.06 -18.17 4.23
C VAL A 247 5.81 -17.72 5.48
N PHE A 248 5.11 -17.49 6.59
CA PHE A 248 5.76 -17.09 7.85
C PHE A 248 6.64 -18.19 8.46
N ARG A 249 6.26 -19.46 8.29
CA ARG A 249 7.01 -20.60 8.84
C ARG A 249 8.15 -21.07 7.94
N GLN A 250 7.90 -21.13 6.64
CA GLN A 250 8.76 -21.80 5.67
C GLN A 250 9.50 -20.80 4.76
N GLY A 251 9.12 -19.52 4.81
CA GLY A 251 9.72 -18.46 4.02
C GLY A 251 9.66 -18.79 2.52
N PRO A 252 10.80 -18.86 1.82
CA PRO A 252 10.84 -19.13 0.39
C PRO A 252 10.33 -20.52 -0.01
N ASN A 253 10.20 -21.46 0.92
CA ASN A 253 9.74 -22.83 0.62
C ASN A 253 8.21 -22.97 0.70
N ALA A 254 7.48 -21.91 1.01
CA ALA A 254 6.03 -21.93 1.08
C ALA A 254 5.41 -22.21 -0.31
N PRO A 255 4.55 -23.24 -0.44
CA PRO A 255 3.96 -23.59 -1.73
C PRO A 255 3.21 -22.41 -2.38
N GLY A 256 3.44 -22.22 -3.68
CA GLY A 256 2.79 -21.19 -4.50
C GLY A 256 3.30 -19.76 -4.31
N LEU A 257 4.23 -19.51 -3.38
CA LEU A 257 4.67 -18.15 -3.08
C LEU A 257 5.31 -17.48 -4.31
N GLN A 258 6.18 -18.18 -5.01
CA GLN A 258 6.86 -17.71 -6.22
C GLN A 258 5.85 -17.40 -7.33
N ASP A 259 4.81 -18.23 -7.49
CA ASP A 259 3.75 -18.01 -8.48
C ASP A 259 2.92 -16.75 -8.16
N ALA A 260 2.56 -16.54 -6.89
CA ALA A 260 1.89 -15.31 -6.47
C ALA A 260 2.79 -14.08 -6.66
N VAL A 261 4.07 -14.18 -6.34
CA VAL A 261 5.06 -13.12 -6.56
C VAL A 261 5.24 -12.84 -8.06
N PHE A 262 5.26 -13.87 -8.90
CA PHE A 262 5.31 -13.77 -10.35
C PHE A 262 4.12 -12.98 -10.91
N GLN A 263 2.90 -13.30 -10.47
CA GLN A 263 1.69 -12.60 -10.92
C GLN A 263 1.73 -11.10 -10.58
N VAL A 264 2.13 -10.77 -9.35
CA VAL A 264 2.25 -9.37 -8.90
C VAL A 264 3.42 -8.65 -9.59
N ALA A 265 4.54 -9.32 -9.78
CA ALA A 265 5.72 -8.78 -10.49
C ALA A 265 5.43 -8.52 -11.97
N THR A 266 4.64 -9.38 -12.61
CA THR A 266 4.17 -9.21 -13.98
C THR A 266 3.41 -7.90 -14.11
N ARG A 267 2.51 -7.60 -13.17
CA ARG A 267 1.76 -6.35 -13.20
C ARG A 267 2.63 -5.10 -13.06
N ALA A 268 3.64 -5.14 -12.20
CA ALA A 268 4.61 -4.06 -12.09
C ALA A 268 5.38 -3.87 -13.41
N ASN A 269 5.76 -4.96 -14.06
CA ASN A 269 6.47 -4.94 -15.33
C ASN A 269 5.58 -4.44 -16.48
N ASP A 270 4.29 -4.79 -16.50
CA ASP A 270 3.32 -4.28 -17.49
C ASP A 270 3.29 -2.75 -17.46
N HIS A 271 3.23 -2.14 -16.27
CA HIS A 271 3.29 -0.68 -16.17
C HIS A 271 4.60 -0.09 -16.69
N LEU A 272 5.75 -0.76 -16.49
CA LEU A 272 7.02 -0.31 -17.08
C LEU A 272 7.02 -0.46 -18.61
N ILE A 273 6.43 -1.53 -19.15
CA ILE A 273 6.27 -1.72 -20.60
C ILE A 273 5.37 -0.63 -21.18
N THR A 274 4.22 -0.37 -20.55
CA THR A 274 3.30 0.71 -20.95
C THR A 274 4.00 2.05 -20.95
N ALA A 275 4.74 2.40 -19.88
CA ALA A 275 5.50 3.65 -19.82
C ALA A 275 6.55 3.76 -20.92
N ARG A 276 7.23 2.65 -21.28
CA ARG A 276 8.22 2.62 -22.38
C ARG A 276 7.57 2.82 -23.74
N GLU A 277 6.48 2.12 -24.02
CA GLU A 277 5.77 2.24 -25.30
C GLU A 277 5.16 3.64 -25.44
N MET A 278 4.54 4.16 -24.37
CA MET A 278 4.06 5.53 -24.31
C MET A 278 5.19 6.54 -24.56
N LEU A 279 6.35 6.38 -23.92
CA LEU A 279 7.51 7.26 -24.14
C LEU A 279 8.02 7.20 -25.60
N LYS A 280 7.99 6.01 -26.22
CA LYS A 280 8.38 5.82 -27.63
C LYS A 280 7.40 6.53 -28.57
N ARG A 281 6.09 6.36 -28.37
CA ARG A 281 5.03 7.03 -29.15
C ARG A 281 5.12 8.55 -29.04
N LEU A 282 5.22 9.08 -27.82
CA LEU A 282 5.35 10.52 -27.58
C LEU A 282 6.62 11.09 -28.21
N LYS A 283 7.72 10.32 -28.25
CA LYS A 283 8.94 10.75 -28.96
C LYS A 283 8.78 10.78 -30.48
N ALA A 284 7.90 9.96 -31.04
CA ALA A 284 7.53 9.97 -32.44
C ALA A 284 6.48 11.06 -32.78
N GLY A 285 5.98 11.81 -31.78
CA GLY A 285 4.91 12.79 -31.95
C GLY A 285 3.52 12.18 -32.04
N GLU A 286 3.36 10.92 -31.62
CA GLU A 286 2.09 10.20 -31.57
C GLU A 286 1.38 10.40 -30.21
N ASP A 287 0.12 10.00 -30.13
CA ASP A 287 -0.65 9.97 -28.89
C ASP A 287 -0.10 8.90 -27.90
N PRO A 288 -0.37 8.99 -26.59
CA PRO A 288 0.19 8.09 -25.59
C PRO A 288 -0.23 6.61 -25.73
N GLY A 289 -1.19 6.28 -26.60
CA GLY A 289 -1.67 4.92 -26.85
C GLY A 289 -2.90 4.53 -26.03
N HIS A 290 -3.20 5.27 -24.96
CA HIS A 290 -4.45 5.17 -24.19
C HIS A 290 -4.69 6.44 -23.37
N GLU A 291 -5.93 6.60 -22.89
CA GLU A 291 -6.30 7.72 -22.04
C GLU A 291 -5.62 7.67 -20.67
N PHE A 292 -5.38 8.85 -20.08
CA PHE A 292 -4.89 8.95 -18.72
C PHE A 292 -6.04 8.91 -17.73
N GLU A 293 -6.17 7.81 -16.99
CA GLU A 293 -7.29 7.59 -16.07
C GLU A 293 -7.40 8.61 -14.92
N HIS A 294 -6.30 9.29 -14.58
CA HIS A 294 -6.26 10.31 -13.52
C HIS A 294 -6.30 11.76 -14.06
N GLN A 295 -6.49 11.97 -15.36
CA GLN A 295 -6.50 13.31 -15.95
C GLN A 295 -7.59 14.25 -15.39
N GLY A 296 -8.66 13.67 -14.84
CA GLY A 296 -9.80 14.41 -14.28
C GLY A 296 -9.64 14.83 -12.81
N GLU A 297 -8.54 14.48 -12.14
CA GLU A 297 -8.32 14.93 -10.75
C GLU A 297 -7.97 16.42 -10.72
N ALA A 298 -8.68 17.19 -9.91
CA ALA A 298 -8.66 18.66 -9.92
C ALA A 298 -7.28 19.28 -9.60
N GLU A 299 -6.38 18.48 -9.04
CA GLU A 299 -5.06 18.90 -8.61
C GLU A 299 -3.97 18.69 -9.68
N HIS A 300 -4.31 18.04 -10.79
CA HIS A 300 -3.54 18.10 -12.02
C HIS A 300 -3.86 19.41 -12.77
N PHE A 301 -2.81 20.20 -13.01
CA PHE A 301 -2.93 21.47 -13.73
C PHE A 301 -2.10 21.39 -15.00
N TYR A 302 -2.77 21.38 -16.14
CA TYR A 302 -2.13 21.34 -17.45
C TYR A 302 -2.25 22.68 -18.15
N THR A 303 -1.20 23.04 -18.88
CA THR A 303 -1.24 24.12 -19.88
C THR A 303 -1.12 23.48 -21.25
N GLU A 304 -1.76 24.03 -22.27
CA GLU A 304 -1.54 23.57 -23.66
C GLU A 304 -0.05 23.71 -23.99
N GLY A 305 0.64 22.58 -24.01
CA GLY A 305 2.06 22.47 -24.29
C GLY A 305 2.27 22.24 -25.78
N ASN A 306 3.13 23.06 -26.40
CA ASN A 306 3.44 22.94 -27.81
C ASN A 306 4.68 22.04 -28.08
N ASP A 307 5.35 21.52 -27.03
CA ASP A 307 6.61 20.76 -27.17
C ASP A 307 6.72 19.63 -26.12
N THR A 308 6.08 18.50 -26.42
CA THR A 308 6.10 17.28 -25.60
C THR A 308 7.52 16.76 -25.35
N LEU A 309 8.43 16.89 -26.32
CA LEU A 309 9.82 16.42 -26.19
C LEU A 309 10.61 17.24 -25.17
N ARG A 310 10.38 18.55 -25.13
CA ARG A 310 10.97 19.42 -24.09
C ARG A 310 10.41 19.10 -22.72
N GLU A 311 9.10 18.88 -22.61
CA GLU A 311 8.44 18.50 -21.35
C GLU A 311 9.00 17.19 -20.78
N ILE A 312 9.13 16.16 -21.62
CA ILE A 312 9.75 14.88 -21.24
C ILE A 312 11.20 15.09 -20.77
N ARG A 313 11.99 15.92 -21.48
CA ARG A 313 13.37 16.22 -21.08
C ARG A 313 13.44 16.93 -19.74
N GLN A 314 12.51 17.81 -19.44
CA GLN A 314 12.43 18.51 -18.15
C GLN A 314 12.04 17.57 -17.00
N GLY A 315 11.10 16.65 -17.24
CA GLY A 315 10.67 15.64 -16.25
C GLY A 315 11.61 14.45 -16.11
N PHE A 316 12.58 14.28 -17.02
CA PHE A 316 13.38 13.07 -17.17
C PHE A 316 14.05 12.60 -15.86
N GLY A 317 14.61 13.54 -15.08
CA GLY A 317 15.26 13.21 -13.81
C GLY A 317 14.34 12.53 -12.79
N VAL A 318 13.04 12.86 -12.81
CA VAL A 318 12.02 12.23 -11.96
C VAL A 318 11.62 10.86 -12.52
N LEU A 319 11.52 10.73 -13.85
CA LEU A 319 11.18 9.46 -14.52
C LEU A 319 12.24 8.36 -14.31
N LEU A 320 13.46 8.71 -13.89
CA LEU A 320 14.52 7.75 -13.55
C LEU A 320 14.17 6.84 -12.35
N GLU A 321 13.13 7.17 -11.57
CA GLU A 321 12.55 6.28 -10.54
C GLU A 321 12.15 4.91 -11.09
N ALA A 322 11.94 4.78 -12.42
CA ALA A 322 11.69 3.48 -13.06
C ALA A 322 12.87 2.51 -12.96
N ILE A 323 14.11 3.01 -12.91
CA ILE A 323 15.33 2.18 -13.06
C ILE A 323 15.48 1.19 -11.89
N PRO A 324 15.44 1.61 -10.62
CA PRO A 324 15.60 0.68 -9.49
C PRO A 324 14.51 -0.41 -9.47
N SER A 325 13.29 -0.04 -9.84
CA SER A 325 12.15 -0.96 -9.92
C SER A 325 12.36 -1.99 -11.03
N ALA A 326 12.75 -1.55 -12.23
CA ALA A 326 13.08 -2.45 -13.33
C ALA A 326 14.21 -3.42 -12.98
N GLN A 327 15.30 -2.92 -12.36
CA GLN A 327 16.42 -3.76 -11.93
C GLN A 327 16.02 -4.76 -10.86
N TYR A 328 15.17 -4.36 -9.90
CA TYR A 328 14.68 -5.26 -8.88
C TYR A 328 13.84 -6.38 -9.50
N LEU A 329 12.89 -6.05 -10.38
CA LEU A 329 12.06 -7.05 -11.08
C LEU A 329 12.90 -8.03 -11.91
N GLN A 330 13.94 -7.55 -12.59
CA GLN A 330 14.87 -8.41 -13.33
C GLN A 330 15.63 -9.37 -12.41
N ARG A 331 16.10 -8.90 -11.24
CA ARG A 331 16.77 -9.78 -10.26
C ARG A 331 15.79 -10.77 -9.63
N LEU A 332 14.52 -10.37 -9.48
CA LEU A 332 13.46 -11.22 -8.98
C LEU A 332 13.16 -12.35 -9.98
N GLU A 333 13.06 -12.03 -11.27
CA GLU A 333 12.97 -13.02 -12.37
C GLU A 333 14.16 -13.98 -12.38
N GLN A 334 15.40 -13.47 -12.28
CA GLN A 334 16.61 -14.29 -12.19
C GLN A 334 16.66 -15.21 -10.96
N ALA A 335 15.93 -14.84 -9.90
CA ALA A 335 15.79 -15.61 -8.68
C ALA A 335 14.54 -16.50 -8.69
N ASP A 336 13.94 -16.76 -9.86
CA ASP A 336 12.72 -17.55 -10.03
C ASP A 336 11.58 -17.04 -9.13
N PHE A 337 11.42 -15.72 -9.12
CA PHE A 337 10.43 -15.01 -8.31
C PHE A 337 10.49 -15.28 -6.80
N ASN A 338 11.62 -15.77 -6.30
CA ASN A 338 11.87 -15.91 -4.87
C ASN A 338 12.33 -14.57 -4.27
N PRO A 339 11.49 -13.85 -3.51
CA PRO A 339 11.85 -12.54 -2.98
C PRO A 339 12.95 -12.62 -1.91
N PHE A 340 13.16 -13.77 -1.26
CA PHE A 340 14.19 -13.95 -0.23
C PHE A 340 15.60 -14.14 -0.80
N ALA A 341 15.71 -14.52 -2.06
CA ALA A 341 17.00 -14.71 -2.74
C ALA A 341 17.53 -13.42 -3.39
N VAL A 342 16.68 -12.39 -3.53
CA VAL A 342 17.06 -11.12 -4.15
C VAL A 342 17.87 -10.29 -3.16
N LYS A 343 19.17 -10.16 -3.42
CA LYS A 343 20.01 -9.20 -2.67
C LYS A 343 19.59 -7.78 -3.01
N THR A 344 19.41 -6.94 -1.99
CA THR A 344 19.37 -5.48 -2.11
C THR A 344 20.74 -4.96 -2.52
N ALA A 345 21.09 -5.14 -3.80
CA ALA A 345 22.26 -4.49 -4.38
C ALA A 345 21.91 -3.02 -4.59
N GLY A 346 22.58 -2.13 -3.84
CA GLY A 346 22.57 -0.69 -4.14
C GLY A 346 22.97 -0.47 -5.60
N TRP A 347 22.27 0.43 -6.28
CA TRP A 347 22.50 0.75 -7.68
C TRP A 347 24.00 0.94 -7.99
N LYS A 348 24.57 0.04 -8.81
CA LYS A 348 25.88 0.19 -9.42
C LYS A 348 25.67 0.70 -10.85
N LEU A 349 25.97 1.98 -11.09
CA LEU A 349 26.18 2.47 -12.44
C LEU A 349 27.39 1.72 -13.05
N PRO A 350 27.25 0.99 -14.16
CA PRO A 350 28.40 0.55 -14.93
C PRO A 350 28.95 1.80 -15.63
N TRP A 351 29.97 2.42 -15.03
CA TRP A 351 30.65 3.59 -15.59
C TRP A 351 31.28 3.32 -16.97
N ASN A 352 31.36 2.06 -17.40
CA ASN A 352 31.90 1.67 -18.70
C ASN A 352 30.91 1.85 -19.88
N GLN A 353 29.71 2.40 -19.66
CA GLN A 353 28.68 2.58 -20.70
C GLN A 353 28.00 3.96 -20.68
N CYS A 354 28.73 5.03 -20.34
CA CYS A 354 28.19 6.38 -20.52
C CYS A 354 29.26 7.39 -20.96
N PRO A 355 29.50 7.50 -22.27
CA PRO A 355 29.92 8.74 -22.89
C PRO A 355 28.68 9.37 -23.54
N THR A 356 28.02 10.28 -22.81
CA THR A 356 26.92 11.19 -23.25
C THR A 356 25.46 10.76 -23.03
N CYS A 357 24.63 11.77 -22.70
CA CYS A 357 23.21 11.69 -22.35
C CYS A 357 22.29 11.06 -23.42
N HIS A 358 22.80 10.77 -24.62
CA HIS A 358 22.04 10.13 -25.68
C HIS A 358 21.76 8.63 -25.44
N GLU A 359 22.49 7.98 -24.52
CA GLU A 359 22.38 6.53 -24.29
C GLU A 359 21.56 6.11 -23.05
N LEU A 360 21.15 7.04 -22.19
CA LEU A 360 20.23 6.75 -21.08
C LEU A 360 18.86 6.16 -21.50
N PRO A 361 18.32 6.44 -22.71
CA PRO A 361 17.19 5.68 -23.24
C PRO A 361 17.44 4.17 -23.30
N TRP A 362 18.67 3.69 -23.51
CA TRP A 362 18.98 2.24 -23.58
C TRP A 362 18.86 1.55 -22.22
N LEU A 363 19.15 2.25 -21.11
CA LEU A 363 18.93 1.77 -19.74
C LEU A 363 17.44 1.70 -19.38
N ILE A 364 16.62 2.56 -19.98
CA ILE A 364 15.15 2.55 -19.84
C ILE A 364 14.52 1.49 -20.76
N LEU A 365 15.10 1.21 -21.92
CA LEU A 365 14.55 0.34 -22.98
C LEU A 365 15.00 -1.13 -22.93
N GLY A 366 15.66 -1.58 -21.86
CA GLY A 366 16.29 -2.91 -21.71
C GLY A 366 15.82 -3.98 -22.70
N THR A 367 16.62 -4.27 -23.72
CA THR A 367 16.42 -5.43 -24.58
C THR A 367 16.93 -6.67 -23.84
N GLN A 368 16.03 -7.51 -23.33
CA GLN A 368 16.38 -8.91 -23.11
C GLN A 368 16.37 -9.64 -24.46
N ASN A 369 17.53 -10.21 -24.79
CA ASN A 369 17.72 -11.16 -25.86
C ASN A 369 16.81 -12.37 -25.61
N SER A 370 15.72 -12.49 -26.34
CA SER A 370 14.80 -13.63 -26.25
C SER A 370 15.50 -14.88 -26.80
N ARG A 371 15.85 -15.80 -25.90
CA ARG A 371 16.18 -17.18 -26.28
C ARG A 371 15.35 -18.18 -25.45
N SER A 372 14.67 -19.03 -26.22
CA SER A 372 13.83 -20.17 -25.87
C SER A 372 12.41 -19.82 -25.40
N ALA A 373 11.32 -20.36 -25.95
CA ALA A 373 11.17 -21.55 -26.78
C ALA A 373 10.16 -21.34 -27.92
N ARG A 374 10.63 -21.51 -29.16
CA ARG A 374 9.81 -21.96 -30.30
C ARG A 374 9.77 -23.49 -30.23
N ASN A 375 8.59 -24.08 -30.12
CA ASN A 375 8.11 -25.19 -30.96
C ASN A 375 6.83 -25.80 -30.37
N SER A 376 5.70 -25.53 -31.02
CA SER A 376 4.78 -26.57 -31.48
C SER A 376 3.85 -25.96 -32.54
N SER A 377 4.18 -26.24 -33.79
CA SER A 377 3.35 -26.05 -34.97
C SER A 377 2.33 -27.19 -35.07
N SER A 378 1.05 -26.89 -35.33
CA SER A 378 0.30 -27.47 -36.45
C SER A 378 -1.18 -27.05 -36.46
N LEU A 379 -1.67 -26.70 -37.66
CA LEU A 379 -3.06 -26.79 -38.15
C LEU A 379 -4.06 -25.83 -37.48
N GLY A 380 -4.80 -24.96 -38.16
CA GLY A 380 -5.23 -24.93 -39.56
C GLY A 380 -6.68 -24.45 -39.56
N ASP A 381 -6.95 -23.39 -40.32
CA ASP A 381 -8.21 -23.14 -41.03
C ASP A 381 -9.46 -22.53 -40.35
N ILE A 382 -9.96 -21.51 -41.08
CA ILE A 382 -11.35 -21.07 -41.32
C ILE A 382 -11.84 -19.82 -40.57
N GLU A 383 -11.84 -18.72 -41.32
CA GLU A 383 -12.81 -17.63 -41.23
C GLU A 383 -14.26 -18.14 -41.41
N ARG A 384 -15.20 -17.61 -40.62
CA ARG A 384 -16.41 -16.88 -41.06
C ARG A 384 -17.62 -17.12 -40.13
N PHE A 385 -18.50 -16.11 -40.20
CA PHE A 385 -19.96 -16.14 -39.99
C PHE A 385 -20.54 -15.71 -38.63
N ARG A 386 -20.95 -14.44 -38.63
CA ARG A 386 -22.27 -13.87 -38.32
C ARG A 386 -22.78 -13.81 -36.87
N ASP A 387 -23.10 -12.56 -36.52
CA ASP A 387 -24.26 -12.08 -35.75
C ASP A 387 -25.44 -13.08 -35.64
N ASN A 388 -25.92 -13.30 -34.41
CA ASN A 388 -27.26 -12.86 -34.01
C ASN A 388 -27.54 -13.20 -32.53
N THR A 389 -27.91 -12.15 -31.79
CA THR A 389 -29.02 -12.05 -30.82
C THR A 389 -29.52 -13.36 -30.18
N ILE A 390 -29.20 -13.57 -28.90
CA ILE A 390 -29.98 -14.42 -28.00
C ILE A 390 -30.48 -13.57 -26.83
N LEU A 391 -31.80 -13.59 -26.70
CA LEU A 391 -32.64 -12.99 -25.67
C LEU A 391 -32.07 -13.22 -24.27
N THR A 392 -31.91 -12.12 -23.51
CA THR A 392 -31.58 -12.13 -22.08
C THR A 392 -32.72 -12.78 -21.30
N ILE A 393 -32.61 -14.08 -21.04
CA ILE A 393 -33.13 -14.64 -19.80
C ILE A 393 -32.26 -14.04 -18.71
N GLU A 394 -32.79 -13.09 -17.93
CA GLU A 394 -32.20 -12.73 -16.63
C GLU A 394 -32.28 -13.98 -15.75
N VAL A 395 -31.30 -14.87 -15.91
CA VAL A 395 -30.99 -15.87 -14.90
C VAL A 395 -30.64 -15.05 -13.67
N ILE A 396 -31.56 -14.94 -12.71
CA ILE A 396 -31.30 -14.32 -11.42
C ILE A 396 -30.07 -15.04 -10.87
N ARG A 397 -28.92 -14.39 -10.98
CA ARG A 397 -27.63 -14.99 -10.70
C ARG A 397 -27.53 -15.17 -9.18
N LYS A 398 -27.96 -16.34 -8.70
CA LYS A 398 -27.83 -16.72 -7.30
C LYS A 398 -26.36 -16.92 -6.99
N MET A 399 -25.92 -16.31 -5.90
CA MET A 399 -24.53 -16.35 -5.46
C MET A 399 -24.47 -17.16 -4.17
N LEU A 400 -23.39 -17.91 -4.01
CA LEU A 400 -23.15 -18.69 -2.80
C LEU A 400 -22.52 -17.80 -1.74
N TYR A 401 -23.09 -17.82 -0.54
CA TYR A 401 -22.60 -17.07 0.61
C TYR A 401 -22.33 -18.00 1.78
N GLU A 402 -21.32 -17.66 2.56
CA GLU A 402 -21.05 -18.23 3.87
C GLU A 402 -21.16 -17.15 4.93
N LEU A 403 -22.07 -17.36 5.87
CA LEU A 403 -22.27 -16.55 7.06
C LEU A 403 -21.55 -17.22 8.22
N ILE A 404 -20.67 -16.48 8.89
CA ILE A 404 -20.11 -16.83 10.20
C ILE A 404 -20.72 -15.86 11.22
N ALA A 405 -21.53 -16.39 12.12
CA ALA A 405 -22.22 -15.61 13.15
C ALA A 405 -21.64 -15.92 14.53
N ILE A 406 -21.39 -14.87 15.29
CA ILE A 406 -20.95 -14.89 16.68
C ILE A 406 -22.08 -14.32 17.51
N VAL A 407 -22.78 -15.18 18.23
CA VAL A 407 -23.91 -14.84 19.11
C VAL A 407 -23.42 -14.79 20.55
N ARG A 408 -24.09 -14.00 21.39
CA ARG A 408 -23.83 -14.02 22.83
C ARG A 408 -23.90 -15.46 23.38
N PRO A 409 -22.92 -15.88 24.20
CA PRO A 409 -22.99 -17.18 24.87
C PRO A 409 -24.06 -17.13 25.97
N GLY A 410 -24.92 -18.14 26.03
CA GLY A 410 -26.01 -18.19 27.01
C GLY A 410 -26.93 -19.38 26.78
N SER A 411 -27.74 -19.33 25.72
CA SER A 411 -28.68 -20.41 25.37
C SER A 411 -28.53 -20.86 23.92
N LEU A 412 -28.48 -22.17 23.70
CA LEU A 412 -28.52 -22.75 22.36
C LEU A 412 -29.85 -22.47 21.63
N SER A 413 -30.93 -22.21 22.38
CA SER A 413 -32.23 -21.83 21.80
C SER A 413 -32.15 -20.50 21.04
N GLU A 414 -31.43 -19.52 21.57
CA GLU A 414 -31.25 -18.21 20.94
C GLU A 414 -30.46 -18.33 19.63
N VAL A 415 -29.40 -19.15 19.62
CA VAL A 415 -28.61 -19.44 18.43
C VAL A 415 -29.48 -20.11 17.36
N LYS A 416 -30.33 -21.05 17.77
CA LYS A 416 -31.26 -21.75 16.89
C LYS A 416 -32.30 -20.80 16.29
N GLU A 417 -32.88 -19.90 17.08
CA GLU A 417 -33.85 -18.89 16.62
C GLU A 417 -33.24 -17.94 15.57
N ILE A 418 -32.01 -17.47 15.80
CA ILE A 418 -31.31 -16.60 14.86
C ILE A 418 -31.01 -17.35 13.56
N ALA A 419 -30.49 -18.58 13.66
CA ALA A 419 -30.25 -19.43 12.50
C ALA A 419 -31.55 -19.74 11.73
N GLN A 420 -32.65 -20.02 12.43
CA GLN A 420 -33.97 -20.23 11.82
C GLN A 420 -34.49 -18.97 11.12
N THR A 421 -34.28 -17.79 11.72
CA THR A 421 -34.69 -16.51 11.13
C THR A 421 -33.96 -16.25 9.82
N VAL A 422 -32.64 -16.40 9.81
CA VAL A 422 -31.81 -16.24 8.60
C VAL A 422 -32.16 -17.29 7.54
N GLY A 423 -32.25 -18.56 7.94
CA GLY A 423 -32.57 -19.66 7.03
C GLY A 423 -33.95 -19.48 6.40
N SER A 424 -34.95 -19.07 7.19
CA SER A 424 -36.30 -18.79 6.70
C SER A 424 -36.33 -17.60 5.74
N LEU A 425 -35.55 -16.55 6.02
CA LEU A 425 -35.46 -15.39 5.14
C LEU A 425 -34.86 -15.76 3.78
N VAL A 426 -33.83 -16.59 3.77
CA VAL A 426 -33.23 -17.13 2.54
C VAL A 426 -34.24 -17.98 1.78
N LEU A 427 -34.88 -18.94 2.43
CA LEU A 427 -35.81 -19.88 1.79
C LEU A 427 -37.07 -19.19 1.25
N LYS A 428 -37.67 -18.27 2.01
CA LYS A 428 -38.87 -17.52 1.59
C LYS A 428 -38.64 -16.64 0.37
N ASN A 429 -37.40 -16.18 0.16
CA ASN A 429 -37.03 -15.36 -1.00
C ASN A 429 -36.34 -16.18 -2.10
N GLY A 430 -36.63 -17.48 -2.19
CA GLY A 430 -36.17 -18.34 -3.28
C GLY A 430 -34.69 -18.70 -3.24
N GLY A 431 -34.00 -18.47 -2.13
CA GLY A 431 -32.65 -18.97 -1.88
C GLY A 431 -32.63 -20.43 -1.43
N VAL A 432 -31.45 -21.04 -1.38
CA VAL A 432 -31.25 -22.44 -0.96
C VAL A 432 -30.21 -22.47 0.16
N VAL A 433 -30.57 -23.03 1.32
CA VAL A 433 -29.61 -23.26 2.40
C VAL A 433 -28.87 -24.57 2.15
N ARG A 434 -27.55 -24.49 1.94
CA ARG A 434 -26.67 -25.64 1.63
C ARG A 434 -26.22 -26.39 2.89
N GLY A 435 -26.17 -25.70 4.03
CA GLY A 435 -25.93 -26.35 5.31
C GLY A 435 -25.71 -25.37 6.44
N LEU A 436 -25.85 -25.88 7.65
CA LEU A 436 -25.68 -25.16 8.91
C LEU A 436 -24.78 -26.00 9.82
N ALA A 437 -23.74 -25.40 10.36
CA ALA A 437 -22.85 -26.03 11.32
C ALA A 437 -22.80 -25.19 12.61
N ASN A 438 -23.09 -25.82 13.73
CA ASN A 438 -22.89 -25.23 15.05
C ASN A 438 -21.44 -25.53 15.49
N TRP A 439 -20.64 -24.49 15.70
CA TRP A 439 -19.25 -24.63 16.13
C TRP A 439 -19.09 -24.59 17.65
N GLY A 440 -20.06 -24.02 18.38
CA GLY A 440 -20.04 -23.95 19.85
C GLY A 440 -19.41 -22.66 20.38
N VAL A 441 -19.15 -22.64 21.69
CA VAL A 441 -18.66 -21.45 22.38
C VAL A 441 -17.14 -21.42 22.41
N PHE A 442 -16.54 -20.32 21.93
CA PHE A 442 -15.10 -20.09 21.96
C PHE A 442 -14.78 -18.71 22.53
N SER A 443 -13.56 -18.54 23.04
CA SER A 443 -13.04 -17.24 23.44
C SER A 443 -12.88 -16.33 22.21
N LEU A 444 -13.26 -15.07 22.35
CA LEU A 444 -13.06 -14.06 21.32
C LEU A 444 -11.58 -13.66 21.28
N PRO A 445 -10.97 -13.44 20.09
CA PRO A 445 -9.56 -13.06 19.98
C PRO A 445 -9.19 -11.80 20.76
N LYS A 446 -10.14 -10.87 20.93
CA LYS A 446 -10.07 -9.70 21.81
C LYS A 446 -11.47 -9.48 22.40
N PRO A 447 -11.59 -8.94 23.64
CA PRO A 447 -12.89 -8.63 24.20
C PRO A 447 -13.65 -7.61 23.35
N ILE A 448 -14.91 -7.90 23.02
CA ILE A 448 -15.77 -7.06 22.18
C ILE A 448 -16.86 -6.43 23.04
N SER A 449 -16.96 -5.10 23.04
CA SER A 449 -18.05 -4.38 23.70
C SER A 449 -19.16 -4.07 22.71
N VAL A 450 -20.29 -4.76 22.80
CA VAL A 450 -21.46 -4.60 21.94
C VAL A 450 -22.72 -4.61 22.82
N HIS A 451 -23.70 -3.77 22.51
CA HIS A 451 -24.92 -3.59 23.33
C HIS A 451 -24.62 -3.32 24.81
N GLN A 452 -23.64 -2.45 25.10
CA GLN A 452 -23.20 -2.04 26.44
C GLN A 452 -22.66 -3.20 27.32
N MET A 453 -22.42 -4.37 26.75
CA MET A 453 -21.79 -5.50 27.45
C MET A 453 -20.47 -5.88 26.80
N LYS A 454 -19.49 -6.22 27.64
CA LYS A 454 -18.19 -6.70 27.20
C LYS A 454 -18.22 -8.22 27.12
N HIS A 455 -18.06 -8.76 25.91
CA HIS A 455 -18.01 -10.18 25.66
C HIS A 455 -16.55 -10.64 25.52
N THR A 456 -16.21 -11.74 26.19
CA THR A 456 -14.92 -12.43 26.06
C THR A 456 -15.06 -13.79 25.39
N HIS A 457 -16.30 -14.29 25.28
CA HIS A 457 -16.65 -15.55 24.62
C HIS A 457 -17.85 -15.31 23.70
N GLY A 458 -17.96 -16.10 22.64
CA GLY A 458 -19.06 -16.06 21.68
C GLY A 458 -19.45 -17.45 21.24
N HIS A 459 -20.73 -17.66 20.93
CA HIS A 459 -21.24 -18.89 20.33
C HIS A 459 -21.19 -18.77 18.81
N TYR A 460 -20.41 -19.63 18.16
CA TYR A 460 -20.18 -19.61 16.73
C TYR A 460 -21.11 -20.57 16.01
N PHE A 461 -21.74 -20.10 14.94
CA PHE A 461 -22.37 -20.96 13.95
C PHE A 461 -22.10 -20.45 12.54
N VAL A 462 -22.09 -21.38 11.59
CA VAL A 462 -21.84 -21.11 10.18
C VAL A 462 -23.01 -21.59 9.35
N MET A 463 -23.51 -20.75 8.46
CA MET A 463 -24.55 -21.11 7.49
C MET A 463 -24.07 -20.81 6.09
N ARG A 464 -24.17 -21.79 5.19
CA ARG A 464 -23.87 -21.61 3.77
C ARG A 464 -25.17 -21.67 2.96
N TYR A 465 -25.38 -20.72 2.06
CA TYR A 465 -26.61 -20.62 1.27
C TYR A 465 -26.41 -19.91 -0.07
N ASP A 466 -27.20 -20.29 -1.07
CA ASP A 466 -27.34 -19.54 -2.33
C ASP A 466 -28.49 -18.56 -2.22
N ALA A 467 -28.24 -17.30 -2.56
CA ALA A 467 -29.28 -16.29 -2.60
C ALA A 467 -28.97 -15.22 -3.66
N ALA A 468 -29.99 -14.48 -4.08
CA ALA A 468 -29.76 -13.24 -4.81
C ALA A 468 -29.04 -12.21 -3.92
N SER A 469 -28.28 -11.30 -4.52
CA SER A 469 -27.56 -10.25 -3.78
C SER A 469 -28.47 -9.41 -2.89
N LYS A 470 -29.70 -9.14 -3.35
CA LYS A 470 -30.72 -8.43 -2.57
C LYS A 470 -31.11 -9.19 -1.29
N VAL A 471 -31.39 -10.48 -1.40
CA VAL A 471 -31.73 -11.35 -0.25
C VAL A 471 -30.55 -11.45 0.73
N HIS A 472 -29.32 -11.53 0.22
CA HIS A 472 -28.12 -11.49 1.07
C HIS A 472 -28.00 -10.17 1.85
N GLN A 473 -28.30 -9.04 1.19
CA GLN A 473 -28.30 -7.74 1.86
C GLN A 473 -29.37 -7.66 2.96
N ASP A 474 -30.55 -8.25 2.74
CA ASP A 474 -31.61 -8.33 3.73
C ASP A 474 -31.17 -9.19 4.93
N VAL A 475 -30.49 -10.33 4.70
CA VAL A 475 -29.87 -11.13 5.78
C VAL A 475 -28.87 -10.31 6.59
N ARG A 476 -27.99 -9.54 5.94
CA ARG A 476 -27.02 -8.67 6.65
C ARG A 476 -27.73 -7.63 7.52
N ASN A 477 -28.79 -7.04 7.00
CA ASN A 477 -29.56 -6.03 7.72
C ASN A 477 -30.27 -6.64 8.93
N THR A 478 -30.89 -7.81 8.79
CA THR A 478 -31.53 -8.54 9.89
C THR A 478 -30.53 -8.88 11.00
N LEU A 479 -29.35 -9.40 10.66
CA LEU A 479 -28.34 -9.78 11.65
C LEU A 479 -27.70 -8.59 12.34
N ARG A 480 -27.59 -7.44 11.66
CA ARG A 480 -27.10 -6.20 12.28
C ARG A 480 -28.05 -5.65 13.34
N LEU A 481 -29.35 -5.91 13.19
CA LEU A 481 -30.39 -5.45 14.11
C LEU A 481 -30.68 -6.44 15.23
N GLU A 482 -30.14 -7.67 15.18
CA GLU A 482 -30.35 -8.70 16.19
C GLU A 482 -29.56 -8.37 17.48
N PRO A 483 -30.21 -8.02 18.61
CA PRO A 483 -29.53 -7.58 19.83
C PRO A 483 -28.67 -8.65 20.51
N ARG A 484 -28.87 -9.92 20.17
CA ARG A 484 -28.07 -11.05 20.68
C ARG A 484 -26.82 -11.30 19.83
N MET A 485 -26.67 -10.64 18.68
CA MET A 485 -25.53 -10.79 17.79
C MET A 485 -24.32 -9.98 18.30
N ILE A 486 -23.18 -10.64 18.50
CA ILE A 486 -21.91 -9.97 18.78
C ILE A 486 -21.26 -9.52 17.46
N ARG A 487 -21.26 -10.39 16.45
CA ARG A 487 -20.69 -10.10 15.12
C ARG A 487 -21.21 -11.07 14.08
N ALA A 488 -21.55 -10.57 12.89
CA ALA A 488 -21.83 -11.38 11.71
C ALA A 488 -20.81 -11.05 10.60
N ALA A 489 -20.16 -12.08 10.05
CA ALA A 489 -19.26 -11.98 8.92
C ALA A 489 -19.85 -12.76 7.74
N HIS A 490 -19.71 -12.20 6.54
CA HIS A 490 -20.29 -12.74 5.31
C HIS A 490 -19.21 -12.85 4.26
N VAL A 491 -19.08 -14.01 3.65
CA VAL A 491 -18.13 -14.29 2.58
C VAL A 491 -18.93 -14.71 1.36
N LYS A 492 -18.63 -14.11 0.21
CA LYS A 492 -19.17 -14.55 -1.08
C LYS A 492 -18.24 -15.62 -1.63
N LEU A 493 -18.77 -16.81 -1.90
CA LEU A 493 -18.01 -17.97 -2.36
C LEU A 493 -18.17 -18.15 -3.87
N GLY A 494 -17.04 -18.37 -4.55
CA GLY A 494 -16.98 -18.62 -5.99
C GLY A 494 -17.18 -17.38 -6.87
N ASP A 495 -17.06 -17.59 -8.18
CA ASP A 495 -17.16 -16.59 -9.25
C ASP A 495 -18.59 -16.45 -9.83
N GLY A 496 -19.55 -17.19 -9.26
CA GLY A 496 -20.94 -17.21 -9.71
C GLY A 496 -21.16 -18.05 -10.98
N LYS A 497 -20.25 -18.99 -11.31
CA LYS A 497 -20.47 -20.05 -12.31
C LYS A 497 -20.95 -21.34 -11.61
N LEU A 498 -21.91 -22.05 -12.22
CA LEU A 498 -22.55 -23.21 -11.59
C LEU A 498 -21.54 -24.31 -11.21
N GLU A 499 -20.52 -24.51 -12.05
CA GLU A 499 -19.47 -25.53 -11.89
C GLU A 499 -18.55 -25.26 -10.69
N SER A 500 -18.24 -23.99 -10.41
CA SER A 500 -17.44 -23.61 -9.24
C SER A 500 -18.26 -23.73 -7.96
N LEU A 501 -19.55 -23.35 -8.02
CA LEU A 501 -20.48 -23.41 -6.90
C LEU A 501 -20.82 -24.85 -6.46
N ALA A 502 -20.92 -25.79 -7.42
CA ALA A 502 -21.24 -27.19 -7.13
C ALA A 502 -20.17 -27.92 -6.29
N ARG A 503 -18.92 -27.42 -6.29
CA ARG A 503 -17.81 -28.00 -5.50
C ARG A 503 -17.90 -27.72 -4.00
N PHE A 504 -18.72 -26.75 -3.59
CA PHE A 504 -18.88 -26.38 -2.19
C PHE A 504 -20.01 -27.19 -1.53
N GLY A 505 -19.63 -28.21 -0.75
CA GLY A 505 -20.57 -28.97 0.09
C GLY A 505 -21.07 -28.21 1.34
N PRO A 506 -21.82 -28.88 2.24
CA PRO A 506 -22.19 -28.28 3.52
C PRO A 506 -20.92 -27.91 4.32
N PRO A 507 -20.97 -26.84 5.14
CA PRO A 507 -19.84 -26.48 6.01
C PRO A 507 -19.52 -27.66 6.93
N LYS A 508 -18.32 -28.24 6.80
CA LYS A 508 -17.85 -29.37 7.61
C LYS A 508 -17.03 -28.83 8.78
N TRP A 509 -17.27 -29.37 9.98
CA TRP A 509 -16.44 -29.12 11.15
C TRP A 509 -15.92 -30.44 11.73
N LYS A 510 -14.64 -30.46 12.14
CA LYS A 510 -14.01 -31.60 12.84
C LYS A 510 -14.25 -31.44 14.35
N THR A 511 -15.02 -32.35 14.92
CA THR A 511 -15.45 -32.32 16.33
C THR A 511 -14.47 -33.01 17.30
N THR A 512 -13.16 -32.94 17.08
CA THR A 512 -12.14 -33.47 17.99
C THR A 512 -10.98 -32.45 18.05
N GLY A 513 -10.54 -31.86 19.18
CA GLY A 513 -10.72 -32.18 20.59
C GLY A 513 -9.36 -32.49 21.23
N SER A 514 -8.91 -31.61 22.14
CA SER A 514 -7.89 -31.79 23.20
C SER A 514 -6.39 -31.95 22.87
N GLU A 515 -5.60 -31.20 23.66
CA GLU A 515 -4.17 -31.37 24.01
C GLU A 515 -3.09 -31.02 22.98
N ALA A 516 -2.60 -29.77 23.05
CA ALA A 516 -1.23 -29.38 23.42
C ALA A 516 -1.01 -27.89 23.14
#